data_AF-A0A661P4D5-F1
#
_entry.id   AF-A0A661P4D5-F1
#
_cell.length_a   1.000
_cell.length_b   1.000
_cell.length_c   1.000
_cell.angle_alpha   90.00
_cell.angle_beta   90.00
_cell.angle_gamma   90.00
#
_symmetry.space_group_name_H-M   'P 1'
#
loop_
_entity.id
_entity.type
_entity.pdbx_description
1 polymer ?
#
loop_
_entity_poly.entity_id
_entity_poly.type
_entity_poly.pdbx_seq_one_letter_code
_entity_poly.pdbx_strand_id
1 'polypeptide(L)'
;MPELKLVWHDGGLTPPRTPDLPDGIDLQHVNLYMGTKGKIITGIYGGDYNVLLDGYKTPPETIKRVPDHKLGGGRHEMDWVRACKEDKDSRKEACSNFEFAGPFTEMVLMGNLAIRLQGLRRELEWDGEKMEFKNIGAEETLQLITSQLAPGSKTNHKEVNAQEFAGEMIKHTYRKGWSW
;
A
#
# COMPACT_ATOMS: atom_id res chain seq x y z
N MET A 1 17.97 2.00 4.57
CA MET A 1 17.85 0.57 4.20
C MET A 1 18.14 0.45 2.71
N PRO A 2 18.65 -0.70 2.21
CA PRO A 2 18.80 -0.89 0.77
C PRO A 2 17.43 -0.87 0.07
N GLU A 3 17.43 -0.56 -1.23
CA GLU A 3 16.26 -0.69 -2.09
C GLU A 3 15.75 -2.13 -2.07
N LEU A 4 14.42 -2.30 -2.12
CA LEU A 4 13.78 -3.61 -2.20
C LEU A 4 12.78 -3.62 -3.36
N LYS A 5 12.66 -4.77 -4.01
CA LYS A 5 11.58 -5.01 -4.98
C LYS A 5 10.31 -5.40 -4.22
N LEU A 6 9.31 -4.54 -4.24
CA LEU A 6 7.98 -4.83 -3.73
C LEU A 6 7.11 -5.36 -4.88
N VAL A 7 6.45 -6.51 -4.65
CA VAL A 7 5.43 -7.03 -5.56
C VAL A 7 4.15 -7.15 -4.76
N TRP A 8 3.11 -6.44 -5.19
CA TRP A 8 1.80 -6.47 -4.56
C TRP A 8 0.84 -7.32 -5.41
N HIS A 9 0.14 -8.23 -4.76
CA HIS A 9 -0.90 -9.05 -5.37
C HIS A 9 -2.26 -8.68 -4.76
N ASP A 10 -3.27 -8.52 -5.61
CA ASP A 10 -4.65 -8.21 -5.20
C ASP A 10 -5.65 -9.05 -6.03
N GLY A 11 -6.93 -9.06 -5.65
CA GLY A 11 -7.98 -9.77 -6.37
C GLY A 11 -7.94 -11.29 -6.22
N GLY A 12 -7.40 -11.79 -5.10
CA GLY A 12 -7.23 -13.22 -4.84
C GLY A 12 -5.97 -13.84 -5.45
N LEU A 13 -5.13 -13.04 -6.10
CA LEU A 13 -3.80 -13.46 -6.52
C LEU A 13 -2.89 -13.64 -5.29
N THR A 14 -2.02 -14.64 -5.34
CA THR A 14 -1.04 -14.93 -4.29
C THR A 14 0.38 -14.81 -4.85
N PRO A 15 1.39 -14.54 -4.00
CA PRO A 15 2.78 -14.56 -4.44
C PRO A 15 3.16 -15.93 -5.01
N PRO A 16 4.11 -15.98 -5.96
CA PRO A 16 4.55 -17.24 -6.53
C PRO A 16 5.13 -18.16 -5.45
N ARG A 17 4.72 -19.43 -5.48
CA ARG A 17 5.28 -20.45 -4.59
C ARG A 17 6.69 -20.81 -5.07
N THR A 18 7.68 -20.54 -4.23
CA THR A 18 9.07 -20.96 -4.48
C THR A 18 9.27 -22.41 -4.05
N PRO A 19 10.14 -23.19 -4.73
CA PRO A 19 10.32 -24.63 -4.45
C PRO A 19 10.77 -24.95 -3.02
N ASP A 20 11.39 -24.00 -2.33
CA ASP A 20 11.89 -24.16 -0.97
C ASP A 20 10.87 -23.78 0.12
N LEU A 21 9.64 -23.40 -0.26
CA LEU A 21 8.55 -23.20 0.70
C LEU A 21 7.97 -24.55 1.16
N PRO A 22 7.92 -24.83 2.48
CA PRO A 22 7.28 -26.02 3.00
C PRO A 22 5.83 -26.18 2.55
N ASP A 23 5.46 -27.39 2.15
CA ASP A 23 4.09 -27.75 1.76
C ASP A 23 3.05 -27.38 2.83
N GLY A 24 1.85 -27.01 2.39
CA GLY A 24 0.74 -26.65 3.28
C GLY A 24 0.77 -25.22 3.84
N ILE A 25 1.81 -24.42 3.57
CA ILE A 25 1.79 -22.98 3.88
C ILE A 25 0.76 -22.29 2.98
N ASP A 26 -0.26 -21.71 3.61
CA ASP A 26 -1.22 -20.83 2.96
C ASP A 26 -0.55 -19.50 2.59
N LEU A 27 -0.72 -19.10 1.34
CA LEU A 27 -0.18 -17.85 0.79
C LEU A 27 -1.29 -16.80 0.61
N GLN A 28 -2.51 -17.08 1.09
CA GLN A 28 -3.55 -16.07 1.20
C GLN A 28 -3.23 -15.10 2.34
N HIS A 29 -3.34 -13.80 2.05
CA HIS A 29 -3.17 -12.73 3.04
C HIS A 29 -1.82 -12.74 3.78
N VAL A 30 -0.73 -13.07 3.08
CA VAL A 30 0.62 -13.09 3.64
C VAL A 30 1.51 -11.97 3.12
N ASN A 31 2.53 -11.60 3.89
CA ASN A 31 3.69 -10.87 3.41
C ASN A 31 4.87 -11.84 3.28
N LEU A 32 5.49 -11.93 2.11
CA LEU A 32 6.64 -12.78 1.84
C LEU A 32 7.90 -11.93 1.64
N TYR A 33 8.83 -12.01 2.58
CA TYR A 33 10.14 -11.37 2.50
C TYR A 33 11.15 -12.40 1.97
N MET A 34 11.72 -12.15 0.80
CA MET A 34 12.69 -13.04 0.16
C MET A 34 14.10 -12.46 0.25
N GLY A 35 14.93 -13.05 1.10
CA GLY A 35 16.36 -12.74 1.19
C GLY A 35 17.21 -13.76 0.44
N THR A 36 18.50 -13.46 0.30
CA THR A 36 19.49 -14.37 -0.30
C THR A 36 19.84 -15.57 0.59
N LYS A 37 19.56 -15.48 1.90
CA LYS A 37 19.90 -16.51 2.90
C LYS A 37 18.70 -17.27 3.44
N GLY A 38 17.50 -16.73 3.26
CA GLY A 38 16.29 -17.24 3.89
C GLY A 38 15.10 -16.36 3.61
N LYS A 39 13.94 -16.78 4.11
CA LYS A 39 12.65 -16.11 3.89
C LYS A 39 11.96 -15.83 5.21
N ILE A 40 11.13 -14.79 5.22
CA ILE A 40 10.20 -14.55 6.32
C ILE A 40 8.81 -14.52 5.71
N ILE A 41 7.89 -15.25 6.31
CA ILE A 41 6.47 -15.21 5.97
C ILE A 41 5.77 -14.63 7.16
N THR A 42 4.88 -13.66 6.95
CA THR A 42 4.03 -13.15 8.02
C THR A 42 2.59 -13.16 7.56
N GLY A 43 1.67 -13.25 8.51
CA GLY A 43 0.28 -12.88 8.26
C GLY A 43 0.12 -11.38 8.02
N ILE A 44 -1.13 -10.94 8.09
CA ILE A 44 -1.52 -9.53 7.95
C ILE A 44 -0.85 -8.70 9.06
N TYR A 45 -0.43 -7.48 8.72
CA TYR A 45 0.22 -6.53 9.64
C TYR A 45 1.51 -7.05 10.30
N GLY A 46 2.18 -8.04 9.70
CA GLY A 46 3.41 -8.60 10.25
C GLY A 46 3.21 -9.58 11.41
N GLY A 47 1.96 -9.98 11.68
CA GLY A 47 1.64 -11.00 12.69
C GLY A 47 2.08 -12.41 12.28
N ASP A 48 2.05 -13.35 13.23
CA ASP A 48 2.24 -14.79 13.02
C ASP A 48 3.41 -15.14 12.08
N TYR A 49 4.58 -14.56 12.37
CA TYR A 49 5.74 -14.69 11.51
C TYR A 49 6.35 -16.09 11.58
N ASN A 50 6.80 -16.59 10.43
CA ASN A 50 7.59 -17.81 10.27
C ASN A 50 8.90 -17.46 9.55
N VAL A 51 10.03 -17.77 10.19
CA VAL A 51 11.36 -17.50 9.64
C VAL A 51 11.95 -18.80 9.10
N LEU A 52 12.11 -18.85 7.77
CA LEU A 52 12.75 -19.93 7.04
C LEU A 52 14.23 -19.57 6.84
N LEU A 53 15.01 -19.71 7.92
CA LEU A 53 16.46 -19.49 7.95
C LEU A 53 17.10 -20.47 8.92
N ASP A 54 18.06 -21.25 8.44
CA ASP A 54 18.77 -22.22 9.27
C ASP A 54 19.49 -21.54 10.44
N GLY A 55 19.28 -22.10 11.64
CA GLY A 55 19.88 -21.56 12.87
C GLY A 55 19.32 -20.20 13.31
N TYR A 56 18.14 -19.81 12.82
CA TYR A 56 17.47 -18.58 13.27
C TYR A 56 17.35 -18.55 14.80
N LYS A 57 17.67 -17.38 15.36
CA LYS A 57 17.44 -17.05 16.77
C LYS A 57 16.65 -15.75 16.80
N THR A 58 15.61 -15.72 17.63
CA THR A 58 14.81 -14.51 17.83
C THR A 58 15.72 -13.37 18.29
N PRO A 59 15.77 -12.24 17.56
CA PRO A 59 16.58 -11.10 17.96
C PRO A 59 15.99 -10.45 19.23
N PRO A 60 16.83 -9.76 20.03
CA PRO A 60 16.31 -8.97 21.14
C PRO A 60 15.38 -7.88 20.63
N GLU A 61 14.41 -7.49 21.46
CA GLU A 61 13.50 -6.40 21.13
C GLU A 61 14.25 -5.06 21.14
N THR A 62 14.32 -4.40 19.98
CA THR A 62 15.02 -3.11 19.82
C THR A 62 14.09 -1.93 19.57
N ILE A 63 12.82 -2.20 19.25
CA ILE A 63 11.83 -1.18 18.89
C ILE A 63 10.73 -1.18 19.95
N LYS A 64 10.45 -0.01 20.52
CA LYS A 64 9.41 0.17 21.52
C LYS A 64 8.05 -0.28 20.95
N ARG A 65 7.36 -1.15 21.69
CA ARG A 65 5.99 -1.59 21.36
C ARG A 65 4.98 -0.78 22.17
N VAL A 66 3.80 -0.56 21.59
CA VAL A 66 2.68 -0.01 22.34
C VAL A 66 2.15 -1.14 23.25
N PRO A 67 2.12 -0.94 24.58
CA PRO A 67 1.73 -2.00 25.51
C PRO A 67 0.25 -2.34 25.35
N ASP A 68 -0.12 -3.55 25.77
CA ASP A 68 -1.51 -3.94 25.87
C ASP A 68 -2.27 -3.02 26.83
N HIS A 69 -3.50 -2.69 26.45
CA HIS A 69 -4.38 -1.86 27.27
C HIS A 69 -5.51 -2.72 27.86
N LYS A 70 -5.84 -2.49 29.14
CA LYS A 70 -6.84 -3.29 29.89
C LYS A 70 -8.24 -3.27 29.28
N LEU A 71 -8.57 -2.25 28.49
CA LEU A 71 -9.85 -2.13 27.80
C LEU A 71 -9.95 -3.00 26.54
N GLY A 72 -8.86 -3.66 26.11
CA GLY A 72 -8.79 -4.33 24.81
C GLY A 72 -8.89 -3.33 23.64
N GLY A 73 -9.12 -3.83 22.42
CA GLY A 73 -9.54 -2.98 21.29
C GLY A 73 -8.45 -2.36 20.43
N GLY A 74 -7.19 -2.81 20.54
CA GLY A 74 -6.11 -2.46 19.62
C GLY A 74 -5.01 -1.61 20.26
N ARG A 75 -3.76 -2.03 20.00
CA ARG A 75 -2.57 -1.42 20.60
C ARG A 75 -2.31 -0.03 20.01
N HIS A 76 -2.48 0.14 18.69
CA HIS A 76 -2.06 1.34 17.98
C HIS A 76 -2.99 2.55 18.23
N GLU A 77 -4.28 2.32 18.41
CA GLU A 77 -5.29 3.32 18.75
C GLU A 77 -5.00 3.95 20.11
N MET A 78 -4.53 3.15 21.07
CA MET A 78 -4.16 3.64 22.39
C MET A 78 -2.90 4.51 22.37
N ASP A 79 -2.03 4.37 21.37
CA ASP A 79 -0.92 5.29 21.16
C ASP A 79 -1.40 6.68 20.76
N TRP A 80 -2.45 6.75 19.92
CA TRP A 80 -3.12 8.00 19.58
C TRP A 80 -3.83 8.62 20.78
N VAL A 81 -4.59 7.83 21.55
CA VAL A 81 -5.26 8.31 22.78
C VAL A 81 -4.23 8.87 23.78
N ARG A 82 -3.09 8.19 23.96
CA ARG A 82 -1.97 8.69 24.78
C ARG A 82 -1.52 10.06 24.26
N ALA A 83 -1.18 10.16 22.97
CA ALA A 83 -0.71 11.40 22.38
C ALA A 83 -1.71 12.57 22.54
N CYS A 84 -3.02 12.30 22.43
CA CYS A 84 -4.06 13.31 22.67
C CYS A 84 -4.11 13.82 24.11
N LYS A 85 -3.76 12.99 25.10
CA LYS A 85 -3.85 13.30 26.54
C LYS A 85 -2.56 13.85 27.13
N GLU A 86 -1.42 13.61 26.49
CA GLU A 86 -0.14 14.17 26.91
C GLU A 86 -0.09 15.69 26.72
N ASP A 87 0.51 16.37 27.69
CA ASP A 87 0.82 17.80 27.61
C ASP A 87 1.66 18.09 26.38
N LYS A 88 1.33 19.18 25.68
CA LYS A 88 1.99 19.57 24.43
C LYS A 88 3.52 19.62 24.56
N ASP A 89 4.03 20.06 25.71
CA ASP A 89 5.46 20.25 25.96
C ASP A 89 6.22 18.94 26.22
N SER A 90 5.52 17.85 26.56
CA SER A 90 6.11 16.54 26.85
C SER A 90 5.63 15.42 25.92
N ARG A 91 4.76 15.78 24.97
CA ARG A 91 4.11 14.84 24.07
C ARG A 91 5.13 14.12 23.19
N LYS A 92 5.02 12.80 23.15
CA LYS A 92 5.77 11.97 22.21
C LYS A 92 4.94 11.71 20.97
N GLU A 93 5.59 11.79 19.82
CA GLU A 93 4.99 11.49 18.53
C GLU A 93 4.37 10.09 18.52
N ALA A 94 3.24 9.96 17.83
CA ALA A 94 2.57 8.67 17.67
C ALA A 94 3.33 7.81 16.65
N CYS A 95 3.29 6.49 16.81
CA CYS A 95 4.01 5.55 15.95
C CYS A 95 3.54 5.57 14.48
N SER A 96 2.34 6.07 14.21
CA SER A 96 1.75 6.22 12.87
C SER A 96 1.34 7.69 12.62
N ASN A 97 2.30 8.61 12.77
CA ASN A 97 2.11 10.02 12.45
C ASN A 97 1.91 10.26 10.93
N PHE A 98 1.62 11.48 10.50
CA PHE A 98 1.38 11.81 9.10
C PHE A 98 2.61 11.71 8.20
N GLU A 99 3.83 11.92 8.72
CA GLU A 99 5.07 11.73 7.98
C GLU A 99 5.29 10.26 7.61
N PHE A 100 4.80 9.33 8.43
CA PHE A 100 4.80 7.90 8.13
C PHE A 100 3.58 7.48 7.30
N ALA A 101 2.37 7.85 7.75
CA ALA A 101 1.11 7.37 7.18
C ALA A 101 0.79 8.01 5.82
N GLY A 102 1.24 9.24 5.57
CA GLY A 102 1.05 9.96 4.31
C GLY A 102 1.69 9.23 3.12
N PRO A 103 3.02 9.04 3.09
CA PRO A 103 3.70 8.30 2.02
C PRO A 103 3.21 6.85 1.88
N PHE A 104 2.86 6.19 3.00
CA PHE A 104 2.26 4.85 2.93
C PHE A 104 0.91 4.86 2.20
N THR A 105 0.06 5.84 2.50
CA THR A 105 -1.23 6.01 1.82
C THR A 105 -1.03 6.32 0.33
N GLU A 106 -0.05 7.15 -0.01
CA GLU A 106 0.32 7.44 -1.40
C GLU A 106 0.65 6.15 -2.17
N MET A 107 1.53 5.30 -1.62
CA MET A 107 1.92 4.03 -2.23
C MET A 107 0.71 3.13 -2.53
N VAL A 108 -0.26 3.05 -1.60
CA VAL A 108 -1.49 2.27 -1.79
C VAL A 108 -2.38 2.89 -2.87
N LEU A 109 -2.56 4.21 -2.86
CA LEU A 109 -3.38 4.92 -3.84
C LEU A 109 -2.78 4.87 -5.26
N MET A 110 -1.46 4.81 -5.39
CA MET A 110 -0.79 4.59 -6.66
C MET A 110 -1.23 3.27 -7.32
N GLY A 111 -1.43 2.20 -6.54
CA GLY A 111 -1.97 0.93 -7.05
C GLY A 111 -3.38 1.09 -7.65
N ASN A 112 -4.25 1.84 -6.97
CA ASN A 112 -5.59 2.18 -7.46
C ASN A 112 -5.56 3.04 -8.74
N LEU A 113 -4.56 3.91 -8.87
CA LEU A 113 -4.38 4.74 -10.05
C LEU A 113 -3.90 3.90 -11.25
N ALA A 114 -2.97 2.97 -11.03
CA ALA A 114 -2.51 2.04 -12.06
C ALA A 114 -3.67 1.21 -12.65
N ILE A 115 -4.61 0.75 -11.81
CA ILE A 115 -5.82 0.05 -12.28
C ILE A 115 -6.70 0.95 -13.16
N ARG A 116 -6.86 2.24 -12.81
CA ARG A 116 -7.63 3.18 -13.63
C ARG A 116 -6.97 3.47 -14.97
N LEU A 117 -5.65 3.41 -15.01
CA LEU A 117 -4.83 3.64 -16.20
C LEU A 117 -4.52 2.34 -16.98
N GLN A 118 -5.08 1.20 -16.58
CA GLN A 118 -4.77 -0.12 -17.16
C GLN A 118 -4.99 -0.21 -18.68
N GLY A 119 -5.83 0.68 -19.23
CA GLY A 119 -6.05 0.80 -20.68
C GLY A 119 -4.79 1.13 -21.48
N LEU A 120 -3.75 1.68 -20.83
CA LEU A 120 -2.43 1.94 -21.43
C LEU A 120 -1.62 0.66 -21.67
N ARG A 121 -2.00 -0.47 -21.05
CA ARG A 121 -1.44 -1.81 -21.27
C ARG A 121 0.09 -1.91 -21.17
N ARG A 122 0.67 -1.19 -20.21
CA ARG A 122 2.11 -1.23 -19.91
C ARG A 122 2.35 -1.04 -18.42
N GLU A 123 3.59 -1.32 -18.00
CA GLU A 123 4.08 -0.87 -16.69
C GLU A 123 4.17 0.66 -16.67
N LEU A 124 3.70 1.27 -15.58
CA LEU A 124 3.72 2.71 -15.40
C LEU A 124 4.86 3.08 -14.46
N GLU A 125 5.66 4.04 -14.87
CA GLU A 125 6.82 4.51 -14.12
C GLU A 125 6.43 5.74 -13.29
N TRP A 126 6.48 5.62 -11.96
CA TRP A 126 6.10 6.67 -11.02
C TRP A 126 7.30 7.48 -10.53
N ASP A 127 7.15 8.80 -10.46
CA ASP A 127 8.03 9.72 -9.74
C ASP A 127 7.31 10.21 -8.49
N GLY A 128 7.63 9.63 -7.33
CA GLY A 128 6.98 9.99 -6.05
C GLY A 128 7.33 11.39 -5.57
N GLU A 129 8.54 11.88 -5.85
CA GLU A 129 8.94 13.25 -5.44
C GLU A 129 8.16 14.31 -6.23
N LYS A 130 7.90 14.04 -7.51
CA LYS A 130 7.15 14.96 -8.39
C LYS A 130 5.65 14.69 -8.43
N MET A 131 5.21 13.55 -7.91
CA MET A 131 3.83 13.06 -7.99
C MET A 131 3.33 12.95 -9.43
N GLU A 132 4.11 12.30 -10.31
CA GLU A 132 3.76 12.16 -11.73
C GLU A 132 4.21 10.82 -12.34
N PHE A 133 3.56 10.42 -13.44
CA PHE A 133 4.05 9.30 -14.26
C PHE A 133 5.06 9.80 -15.30
N LYS A 134 6.19 9.13 -15.40
CA LYS A 134 7.30 9.47 -16.31
C LYS A 134 7.03 9.04 -17.76
N ASN A 135 6.17 8.05 -17.93
CA ASN A 135 6.00 7.35 -19.21
C ASN A 135 4.55 7.38 -19.72
N ILE A 136 3.84 8.51 -19.53
CA ILE A 136 2.56 8.82 -20.19
C ILE A 136 2.75 10.02 -21.10
N GLY A 137 2.60 9.82 -22.41
CA GLY A 137 2.73 10.87 -23.41
C GLY A 137 1.53 11.82 -23.44
N ALA A 138 1.77 13.04 -23.88
CA ALA A 138 0.79 14.13 -23.90
C ALA A 138 -0.44 13.87 -24.80
N GLU A 139 -0.31 13.02 -25.82
CA GLU A 139 -1.39 12.71 -26.77
C GLU A 139 -2.02 11.32 -26.52
N GLU A 140 -1.58 10.61 -25.49
CA GLU A 140 -2.13 9.27 -25.19
C GLU A 140 -3.54 9.39 -24.61
N THR A 141 -4.41 8.48 -25.04
CA THR A 141 -5.81 8.47 -24.62
C THR A 141 -6.20 7.18 -23.92
N LEU A 142 -7.25 7.28 -23.11
CA LEU A 142 -7.86 6.17 -22.38
C LEU A 142 -9.35 6.10 -22.63
N GLN A 143 -9.87 4.88 -22.71
CA GLN A 143 -11.32 4.63 -22.79
C GLN A 143 -11.86 4.30 -21.39
N LEU A 144 -12.40 5.30 -20.70
CA LEU A 144 -12.97 5.12 -19.37
C LEU A 144 -14.41 4.61 -19.46
N ILE A 145 -14.75 3.63 -18.63
CA ILE A 145 -16.15 3.20 -18.47
C ILE A 145 -16.90 4.28 -17.69
N THR A 146 -17.96 4.83 -18.29
CA THR A 146 -18.81 5.85 -17.64
C THR A 146 -20.07 5.24 -17.04
N SER A 147 -20.54 4.11 -17.57
CA SER A 147 -21.63 3.35 -16.96
C SER A 147 -21.64 1.90 -17.44
N GLN A 148 -21.97 1.01 -16.50
CA GLN A 148 -22.29 -0.39 -16.72
C GLN A 148 -23.23 -0.81 -15.58
N LEU A 149 -24.41 -1.35 -15.91
CA LEU A 149 -25.42 -1.68 -14.88
C LEU A 149 -25.11 -3.02 -14.19
N ALA A 150 -24.64 -3.99 -14.96
CA ALA A 150 -24.25 -5.32 -14.51
C ALA A 150 -23.18 -5.93 -15.44
N PRO A 151 -22.42 -6.94 -14.97
CA PRO A 151 -21.51 -7.69 -15.85
C PRO A 151 -22.23 -8.20 -17.10
N GLY A 152 -21.66 -7.94 -18.28
CA GLY A 152 -22.26 -8.32 -19.58
C GLY A 152 -23.32 -7.35 -20.12
N SER A 153 -23.72 -6.32 -19.37
CA SER A 153 -24.61 -5.27 -19.87
C SER A 153 -23.87 -4.29 -20.80
N LYS A 154 -24.65 -3.47 -21.53
CA LYS A 154 -24.11 -2.39 -22.36
C LYS A 154 -23.18 -1.52 -21.50
N THR A 155 -21.95 -1.37 -21.98
CA THR A 155 -20.92 -0.56 -21.33
C THR A 155 -20.73 0.71 -22.14
N ASN A 156 -20.88 1.87 -21.51
CA ASN A 156 -20.63 3.14 -22.15
C ASN A 156 -19.21 3.59 -21.80
N HIS A 157 -18.52 4.13 -22.81
CA HIS A 157 -17.15 4.60 -22.67
C HIS A 157 -17.05 6.09 -22.98
N LYS A 158 -16.01 6.72 -22.45
CA LYS A 158 -15.59 8.07 -22.80
C LYS A 158 -14.08 8.05 -23.03
N GLU A 159 -13.67 8.58 -24.17
CA GLU A 159 -12.27 8.87 -24.44
C GLU A 159 -11.81 10.08 -23.63
N VAL A 160 -10.65 9.97 -23.00
CA VAL A 160 -10.01 11.05 -22.24
C VAL A 160 -8.51 11.07 -22.54
N ASN A 161 -7.88 12.22 -22.37
CA ASN A 161 -6.42 12.32 -22.33
C ASN A 161 -5.91 11.62 -21.06
N ALA A 162 -4.94 10.72 -21.21
CA ALA A 162 -4.42 9.90 -20.11
C ALA A 162 -3.60 10.71 -19.10
N GLN A 163 -2.79 11.67 -19.59
CA GLN A 163 -1.95 12.51 -18.75
C GLN A 163 -2.80 13.48 -17.92
N GLU A 164 -3.77 14.16 -18.55
CA GLU A 164 -4.71 15.04 -17.86
C GLU A 164 -5.54 14.27 -16.83
N PHE A 165 -6.04 13.09 -17.19
CA PHE A 165 -6.81 12.26 -16.28
C PHE A 165 -5.97 11.82 -15.07
N ALA A 166 -4.72 11.38 -15.28
CA ALA A 166 -3.82 11.05 -14.19
C ALA A 166 -3.56 12.27 -13.28
N GLY A 167 -3.29 13.43 -13.86
CA GLY A 167 -3.09 14.68 -13.12
C GLY A 167 -4.29 15.05 -12.25
N GLU A 168 -5.50 14.95 -12.79
CA GLU A 168 -6.75 15.22 -12.06
C GLU A 168 -7.02 14.19 -10.95
N MET A 169 -6.57 12.95 -11.09
CA MET A 169 -6.67 11.94 -10.03
C MET A 169 -5.66 12.17 -8.89
N ILE A 170 -4.50 12.75 -9.20
CA ILE A 170 -3.42 13.02 -8.24
C ILE A 170 -3.66 14.34 -7.50
N LYS A 171 -4.01 15.40 -8.24
CA LYS A 171 -4.29 16.75 -7.73
C LYS A 171 -5.70 17.14 -8.19
N HIS A 172 -6.68 16.64 -7.46
CA HIS A 172 -8.08 16.82 -7.83
C HIS A 172 -8.52 18.28 -7.80
N THR A 173 -9.23 18.69 -8.85
CA THR A 173 -9.90 19.99 -8.91
C THR A 173 -11.21 19.90 -8.12
N TYR A 174 -11.14 20.28 -6.86
CA TYR A 174 -12.30 20.29 -5.98
C TYR A 174 -13.30 21.40 -6.34
N ARG A 175 -14.56 21.18 -5.95
CA ARG A 175 -15.63 22.17 -6.10
C ARG A 175 -15.30 23.48 -5.36
N LYS A 176 -15.83 24.60 -5.86
CA LYS A 176 -15.67 25.93 -5.24
C LYS A 176 -15.99 25.90 -3.73
N GLY A 177 -15.09 26.47 -2.92
CA GLY A 177 -15.19 26.49 -1.45
C GLY A 177 -14.53 25.30 -0.76
N TRP A 178 -13.99 24.35 -1.51
CA TRP A 178 -13.21 23.23 -1.03
C TRP A 178 -11.85 23.30 -1.72
N SER A 179 -10.92 24.10 -1.20
CA SER A 179 -9.54 24.18 -1.67
C SER A 179 -8.64 24.13 -0.45
N TRP A 180 -7.73 23.15 -0.41
CA TRP A 180 -6.70 23.00 0.62
C TRP A 180 -5.38 23.55 0.10
#